data_AF-A0A2V0NVF9-F1
#
_entry.id   AF-A0A2V0NVF9-F1
#
_cell.length_a   1.000
_cell.length_b   1.000
_cell.length_c   1.000
_cell.angle_alpha   90.00
_cell.angle_beta   90.00
_cell.angle_gamma   90.00
#
_symmetry.space_group_name_H-M   'P 1'
#
loop_
_entity.id
_entity.type
_entity.pdbx_description
1 polymer ?
#
loop_
_entity_poly.entity_id
_entity_poly.type
_entity_poly.pdbx_seq_one_letter_code
_entity_poly.pdbx_strand_id
1 'polypeptide(L)'
;MGPHALTLLLVALAVPLPYVLRDKPHPRGYVARRVTTPPAIDGDLSEPSWAAAPWSDAFADIVGPTGPKPWGSARVKMLWDGDALYVAARMEDPRLFAFEELHDSVVYRDTDFEVFIDPDGDNFNYLEVEVNGLGAVWDLLLTKPYRNGGLAVMNYETVPPATPTARDGPTGWSPMRHAVKVEGAVNSKAGTKAWQVEMALPWSTLRHIAGRRTPPRSGDAWRINFSNVMWTVKWDAKAGRYAKDPPNQEPYNFVWSPQYQVAMHQPETWGYVQFEADDVLSGSPPPPFAPDPTWPARAFLMELADAQHRRWREAGAFATSLAALGLQPPPNATAVADVRIQATEVSFVASAAVPAPGGAPRDACTAARAVGGGWAAGDRPARLYITSEGRLTLAFPGGDGALAYAPAEGNSRWC
;
A
#
# COMPACT_ATOMS: atom_id res chain seq x y z
N MET A 1 4.52 -13.02 37.21
CA MET A 1 4.27 -11.60 36.86
C MET A 1 5.62 -10.89 36.86
N GLY A 2 6.20 -10.74 35.67
CA GLY A 2 7.38 -9.92 35.41
C GLY A 2 7.14 -9.27 34.05
N PRO A 3 7.52 -7.99 33.85
CA PRO A 3 7.12 -7.24 32.68
C PRO A 3 7.85 -7.80 31.46
N HIS A 4 7.11 -8.41 30.54
CA HIS A 4 7.62 -8.67 29.20
C HIS A 4 7.74 -7.32 28.51
N ALA A 5 8.94 -6.73 28.55
CA ALA A 5 9.28 -5.57 27.75
C ALA A 5 8.99 -5.93 26.29
N LEU A 6 8.11 -5.14 25.68
CA LEU A 6 7.82 -5.15 24.26
C LEU A 6 9.08 -4.62 23.55
N THR A 7 10.06 -5.49 23.31
CA THR A 7 11.18 -5.15 22.45
C THR A 7 10.64 -5.18 21.02
N LEU A 8 10.10 -4.05 20.55
CA LEU A 8 10.09 -3.74 19.13
C LEU A 8 11.54 -3.84 18.68
N LEU A 9 11.90 -4.95 18.07
CA LEU A 9 13.19 -5.11 17.45
C LEU A 9 13.17 -4.21 16.22
N LEU A 10 13.47 -2.93 16.44
CA LEU A 10 13.93 -2.01 15.42
C LEU A 10 15.26 -2.57 14.93
N VAL A 11 15.16 -3.52 13.99
CA VAL A 11 16.31 -3.93 13.21
C VAL A 11 16.58 -2.77 12.24
N ALA A 12 17.31 -1.78 12.74
CA ALA A 12 18.15 -0.95 11.90
C ALA A 12 19.27 -1.85 11.36
N LEU A 13 18.90 -2.76 10.44
CA LEU A 13 19.88 -3.32 9.52
C LEU A 13 20.43 -2.12 8.78
N ALA A 14 21.69 -1.78 9.07
CA ALA A 14 22.49 -0.95 8.21
C ALA A 14 22.38 -1.54 6.80
N VAL A 15 21.53 -0.97 5.96
CA VAL A 15 21.32 -1.44 4.59
C VAL A 15 22.66 -1.25 3.87
N PRO A 16 23.37 -2.33 3.53
CA PRO A 16 24.60 -2.21 2.79
C PRO A 16 24.25 -2.02 1.31
N LEU A 17 24.90 -1.04 0.68
CA LEU A 17 24.79 -0.62 -0.73
C LEU A 17 23.54 0.24 -1.02
N PRO A 18 23.66 1.28 -1.89
CA PRO A 18 22.54 2.17 -2.14
C PRO A 18 21.39 1.37 -2.75
N TYR A 19 20.28 1.31 -2.01
CA TYR A 19 18.98 1.00 -2.55
C TYR A 19 18.67 2.06 -3.62
N VAL A 20 18.85 1.69 -4.89
CA VAL A 20 18.56 2.58 -6.02
C VAL A 20 17.18 2.19 -6.56
N LEU A 21 16.14 2.86 -6.05
CA LEU A 21 14.76 2.57 -6.43
C LEU A 21 14.49 2.79 -7.93
N ARG A 22 15.14 3.79 -8.54
CA ARG A 22 14.97 4.09 -9.98
C ARG A 22 15.40 2.98 -10.93
N ASP A 23 16.22 2.03 -10.46
CA ASP A 23 16.67 0.88 -11.26
C ASP A 23 15.71 -0.31 -11.12
N LYS A 24 14.68 -0.18 -10.28
CA LYS A 24 13.68 -1.21 -10.07
C LYS A 24 12.54 -1.07 -11.09
N PRO A 25 11.93 -2.20 -11.49
CA PRO A 25 10.69 -2.16 -12.27
C PRO A 25 9.64 -1.24 -11.66
N HIS A 26 8.79 -0.69 -12.53
CA HIS A 26 7.57 -0.02 -12.06
C HIS A 26 6.78 -0.98 -11.17
N PRO A 27 6.21 -0.52 -10.04
CA PRO A 27 5.39 -1.36 -9.19
C PRO A 27 4.25 -2.03 -9.94
N ARG A 28 3.80 -3.18 -9.46
CA ARG A 28 2.75 -3.95 -10.17
C ARG A 28 1.43 -3.16 -10.23
N GLY A 29 0.64 -3.41 -11.25
CA GLY A 29 -0.66 -2.76 -11.46
C GLY A 29 -1.80 -3.77 -11.51
N TYR A 30 -2.96 -3.39 -11.00
CA TYR A 30 -4.21 -4.16 -11.07
C TYR A 30 -5.37 -3.25 -11.42
N VAL A 31 -6.29 -3.73 -12.25
CA VAL A 31 -7.52 -3.00 -12.62
C VAL A 31 -8.70 -3.59 -11.86
N ALA A 32 -9.15 -2.88 -10.81
CA ALA A 32 -10.33 -3.22 -10.04
C ALA A 32 -11.58 -2.70 -10.76
N ARG A 33 -12.40 -3.62 -11.23
CA ARG A 33 -13.66 -3.30 -11.91
C ARG A 33 -14.80 -3.15 -10.92
N ARG A 34 -15.81 -2.39 -11.33
CA ARG A 34 -17.00 -2.16 -10.52
C ARG A 34 -17.83 -3.45 -10.46
N VAL A 35 -18.58 -3.64 -9.38
CA VAL A 35 -19.59 -4.68 -9.25
C VAL A 35 -20.95 -4.05 -8.92
N THR A 36 -22.02 -4.51 -9.56
CA THR A 36 -23.40 -4.10 -9.23
C THR A 36 -24.06 -4.99 -8.20
N THR A 37 -23.72 -6.28 -8.18
CA THR A 37 -24.13 -7.23 -7.15
C THR A 37 -22.90 -7.57 -6.29
N PRO A 38 -22.74 -6.94 -5.13
CA PRO A 38 -21.56 -7.14 -4.29
C PRO A 38 -21.45 -8.59 -3.82
N PRO A 39 -20.23 -9.14 -3.67
CA PRO A 39 -20.03 -10.49 -3.17
C PRO A 39 -20.49 -10.64 -1.72
N ALA A 40 -20.94 -11.85 -1.37
CA ALA A 40 -21.27 -12.23 -0.01
C ALA A 40 -19.97 -12.58 0.71
N ILE A 41 -19.54 -11.72 1.64
CA ILE A 41 -18.27 -11.89 2.36
C ILE A 41 -18.33 -13.09 3.30
N ASP A 42 -18.10 -14.29 2.77
CA ASP A 42 -18.23 -15.58 3.42
C ASP A 42 -16.99 -16.48 3.22
N GLY A 43 -15.99 -15.99 2.47
CA GLY A 43 -14.73 -16.66 2.21
C GLY A 43 -14.77 -17.59 0.99
N ASP A 44 -15.90 -17.67 0.28
CA ASP A 44 -16.07 -18.46 -0.93
C ASP A 44 -15.91 -17.62 -2.20
N LEU A 45 -14.79 -17.81 -2.89
CA LEU A 45 -14.50 -17.07 -4.13
C LEU A 45 -15.17 -17.66 -5.39
N SER A 46 -16.18 -18.53 -5.24
CA SER A 46 -16.90 -19.16 -6.37
C SER A 46 -18.02 -18.29 -6.95
N GLU A 47 -18.36 -17.17 -6.32
CA GLU A 47 -19.38 -16.25 -6.81
C GLU A 47 -19.07 -15.70 -8.22
N PRO A 48 -20.09 -15.37 -9.04
CA PRO A 48 -19.87 -14.90 -10.41
C PRO A 48 -18.97 -13.65 -10.52
N SER A 49 -19.11 -12.70 -9.59
CA SER A 49 -18.29 -11.48 -9.54
C SER A 49 -16.80 -11.82 -9.37
N TRP A 50 -16.48 -12.69 -8.42
CA TRP A 50 -15.13 -13.19 -8.23
C TRP A 50 -14.64 -14.01 -9.40
N ALA A 51 -15.45 -14.93 -9.94
CA ALA A 51 -15.08 -15.73 -11.10
C ALA A 51 -14.69 -14.86 -12.31
N ALA A 52 -15.35 -13.72 -12.51
CA ALA A 52 -15.08 -12.78 -13.59
C ALA A 52 -13.91 -11.80 -13.32
N ALA A 53 -13.51 -11.62 -12.06
CA ALA A 53 -12.38 -10.77 -11.71
C ALA A 53 -11.04 -11.49 -12.02
N PRO A 54 -10.08 -10.82 -12.70
CA PRO A 54 -8.79 -11.43 -13.01
C PRO A 54 -7.97 -11.65 -11.74
N TRP A 55 -7.19 -12.72 -11.68
CA TRP A 55 -6.16 -12.86 -10.63
C TRP A 55 -5.00 -11.89 -10.88
N SER A 56 -4.43 -11.33 -9.82
CA SER A 56 -3.15 -10.64 -9.84
C SER A 56 -2.02 -11.56 -10.30
N ASP A 57 -0.84 -11.00 -10.57
CA ASP A 57 0.39 -11.79 -10.58
C ASP A 57 0.59 -12.51 -9.24
N ALA A 58 1.26 -13.68 -9.28
CA ALA A 58 1.59 -14.43 -8.09
C ALA A 58 2.58 -13.67 -7.21
N PHE A 59 2.43 -13.83 -5.89
CA PHE A 59 3.31 -13.19 -4.92
C PHE A 59 4.74 -13.70 -5.10
N ALA A 60 5.69 -12.82 -4.81
CA ALA A 60 7.12 -13.11 -4.86
C ALA A 60 7.77 -12.69 -3.55
N ASP A 61 9.03 -13.06 -3.32
CA ASP A 61 9.75 -12.56 -2.15
C ASP A 61 9.77 -11.03 -2.10
N ILE A 62 9.70 -10.48 -0.89
CA ILE A 62 9.74 -9.04 -0.64
C ILE A 62 10.98 -8.36 -1.23
N VAL A 63 12.12 -9.04 -1.31
CA VAL A 63 13.35 -8.50 -1.93
C VAL A 63 13.37 -8.64 -3.46
N GLY A 64 12.36 -9.28 -4.03
CA GLY A 64 12.19 -9.49 -5.46
C GLY A 64 12.77 -10.82 -5.96
N PRO A 65 13.08 -10.94 -7.27
CA PRO A 65 13.41 -12.22 -7.93
C PRO A 65 14.64 -12.97 -7.38
N THR A 66 15.49 -12.29 -6.62
CA THR A 66 16.69 -12.86 -6.00
C THR A 66 16.42 -13.52 -4.64
N GLY A 67 15.23 -13.31 -4.07
CA GLY A 67 14.83 -13.88 -2.79
C GLY A 67 14.38 -15.35 -2.88
N PRO A 68 14.06 -15.98 -1.75
CA PRO A 68 13.50 -17.32 -1.70
C PRO A 68 12.17 -17.41 -2.47
N LYS A 69 11.90 -18.55 -3.08
CA LYS A 69 10.61 -18.74 -3.77
C LYS A 69 9.53 -19.13 -2.76
N PRO A 70 8.30 -18.60 -2.90
CA PRO A 70 7.15 -19.12 -2.17
C PRO A 70 6.99 -20.62 -2.40
N TRP A 71 6.67 -21.38 -1.36
CA TRP A 71 6.39 -22.82 -1.48
C TRP A 71 4.95 -23.11 -1.91
N GLY A 72 4.09 -22.10 -1.99
CA GLY A 72 2.74 -22.17 -2.52
C GLY A 72 2.38 -20.88 -3.25
N SER A 73 1.44 -20.97 -4.18
CA SER A 73 0.94 -19.78 -4.89
C SER A 73 0.07 -18.92 -3.98
N ALA A 74 0.29 -17.60 -4.00
CA ALA A 74 -0.61 -16.62 -3.42
C ALA A 74 -0.97 -15.58 -4.47
N ARG A 75 -2.27 -15.30 -4.63
CA ARG A 75 -2.81 -14.35 -5.62
C ARG A 75 -4.02 -13.64 -5.03
N VAL A 76 -4.31 -12.45 -5.55
CA VAL A 76 -5.46 -11.64 -5.12
C VAL A 76 -6.36 -11.25 -6.28
N LYS A 77 -7.61 -10.92 -5.96
CA LYS A 77 -8.60 -10.27 -6.82
C LYS A 77 -9.11 -9.04 -6.10
N MET A 78 -9.46 -8.01 -6.87
CA MET A 78 -10.05 -6.79 -6.33
C MET A 78 -11.25 -6.35 -7.16
N LEU A 79 -12.28 -5.92 -6.47
CA LEU A 79 -13.50 -5.33 -7.03
C LEU A 79 -13.88 -4.10 -6.22
N TRP A 80 -14.82 -3.31 -6.70
CA TRP A 80 -15.31 -2.17 -5.93
C TRP A 80 -16.74 -1.80 -6.28
N ASP A 81 -17.42 -1.09 -5.40
CA ASP A 81 -18.73 -0.49 -5.70
C ASP A 81 -18.90 0.88 -5.02
N GLY A 82 -20.14 1.33 -4.87
CA GLY A 82 -20.44 2.61 -4.20
C GLY A 82 -20.13 2.63 -2.71
N ASP A 83 -19.96 1.46 -2.07
CA ASP A 83 -19.93 1.28 -0.62
C ASP A 83 -18.58 0.73 -0.11
N ALA A 84 -17.91 -0.13 -0.86
CA ALA A 84 -16.63 -0.73 -0.43
C ALA A 84 -15.63 -1.00 -1.56
N LEU A 85 -14.37 -1.12 -1.15
CA LEU A 85 -13.34 -1.89 -1.84
C LEU A 85 -13.46 -3.35 -1.41
N TYR A 86 -13.45 -4.29 -2.36
CA TYR A 86 -13.46 -5.72 -2.10
C TYR A 86 -12.10 -6.32 -2.43
N VAL A 87 -11.56 -7.12 -1.52
CA VAL A 87 -10.31 -7.85 -1.70
C VAL A 87 -10.58 -9.33 -1.45
N ALA A 88 -10.08 -10.18 -2.34
CA ALA A 88 -10.10 -11.62 -2.18
C ALA A 88 -8.70 -12.18 -2.41
N ALA A 89 -8.26 -13.09 -1.56
CA ALA A 89 -6.98 -13.77 -1.66
C ALA A 89 -7.16 -15.28 -1.66
N ARG A 90 -6.36 -15.99 -2.45
CA ARG A 90 -6.20 -17.45 -2.36
C ARG A 90 -4.73 -17.75 -2.19
N MET A 91 -4.40 -18.49 -1.13
CA MET A 91 -3.03 -18.78 -0.71
C MET A 91 -2.89 -20.28 -0.46
N GLU A 92 -1.96 -20.91 -1.17
CA GLU A 92 -1.58 -22.30 -0.94
C GLU A 92 -0.60 -22.36 0.24
N ASP A 93 -1.01 -23.04 1.30
CA ASP A 93 -0.16 -23.33 2.44
C ASP A 93 -0.48 -24.75 2.93
N PRO A 94 0.48 -25.70 2.89
CA PRO A 94 0.26 -27.05 3.39
C PRO A 94 0.27 -27.15 4.92
N ARG A 95 0.73 -26.12 5.63
CA ARG A 95 0.99 -26.13 7.07
C ARG A 95 0.44 -24.86 7.73
N LEU A 96 -0.76 -24.46 7.32
CA LEU A 96 -1.42 -23.28 7.88
C LEU A 96 -1.56 -23.44 9.40
N PHE A 97 -0.94 -22.52 10.13
CA PHE A 97 -1.00 -22.45 11.57
C PHE A 97 -1.37 -21.04 12.00
N ALA A 98 -2.20 -20.97 13.04
CA ALA A 98 -2.61 -19.72 13.64
C ALA A 98 -3.05 -19.96 15.08
N PHE A 99 -2.54 -19.19 16.04
CA PHE A 99 -2.85 -19.32 17.46
C PHE A 99 -3.38 -18.03 18.08
N GLU A 100 -3.22 -16.89 17.41
CA GLU A 100 -3.77 -15.62 17.84
C GLU A 100 -5.28 -15.62 17.53
N GLU A 101 -6.10 -15.50 18.57
CA GLU A 101 -7.57 -15.56 18.46
C GLU A 101 -8.24 -14.21 18.71
N LEU A 102 -7.50 -13.26 19.30
CA LEU A 102 -8.04 -11.97 19.72
C LEU A 102 -7.81 -10.90 18.66
N HIS A 103 -8.75 -9.97 18.57
CA HIS A 103 -8.54 -8.71 17.87
C HIS A 103 -7.36 -7.96 18.51
N ASP A 104 -6.51 -7.35 17.69
CA ASP A 104 -5.29 -6.63 18.08
C ASP A 104 -4.23 -7.48 18.80
N SER A 105 -4.31 -8.81 18.66
CA SER A 105 -3.15 -9.66 18.86
C SER A 105 -2.08 -9.33 17.81
N VAL A 106 -0.82 -9.65 18.12
CA VAL A 106 0.29 -9.49 17.17
C VAL A 106 0.22 -10.64 16.13
N VAL A 107 -0.65 -10.49 15.14
CA VAL A 107 -1.11 -11.54 14.20
C VAL A 107 0.01 -12.10 13.34
N TYR A 108 0.99 -11.31 12.88
CA TYR A 108 2.15 -11.80 12.11
C TYR A 108 3.00 -12.91 12.78
N ARG A 109 2.78 -13.21 14.07
CA ARG A 109 3.39 -14.39 14.71
C ARG A 109 2.87 -15.71 14.15
N ASP A 110 1.69 -15.68 13.55
CA ASP A 110 1.05 -16.76 12.82
C ASP A 110 1.39 -16.69 11.31
N THR A 111 0.85 -17.63 10.52
CA THR A 111 0.68 -17.36 9.09
C THR A 111 -0.51 -16.42 8.90
N ASP A 112 -0.33 -15.33 8.16
CA ASP A 112 -1.38 -14.34 7.92
C ASP A 112 -1.33 -13.73 6.51
N PHE A 113 -2.36 -12.96 6.22
CA PHE A 113 -2.54 -12.19 4.99
C PHE A 113 -2.73 -10.73 5.36
N GLU A 114 -1.92 -9.87 4.76
CA GLU A 114 -1.87 -8.45 5.08
C GLU A 114 -2.31 -7.61 3.87
N VAL A 115 -3.11 -6.57 4.11
CA VAL A 115 -3.54 -5.57 3.13
C VAL A 115 -3.01 -4.20 3.52
N PHE A 116 -2.31 -3.54 2.61
CA PHE A 116 -1.71 -2.23 2.81
C PHE A 116 -2.30 -1.20 1.86
N ILE A 117 -2.71 -0.03 2.36
CA ILE A 117 -3.43 0.97 1.56
C ILE A 117 -2.93 2.39 1.85
N ASP A 118 -2.38 3.04 0.82
CA ASP A 118 -2.04 4.47 0.74
C ASP A 118 -2.81 5.09 -0.45
N PRO A 119 -4.00 5.67 -0.22
CA PRO A 119 -4.90 6.06 -1.31
C PRO A 119 -4.37 7.20 -2.20
N ASP A 120 -3.64 8.16 -1.66
CA ASP A 120 -3.11 9.29 -2.42
C ASP A 120 -1.63 9.15 -2.80
N GLY A 121 -0.95 8.12 -2.28
CA GLY A 121 0.43 7.80 -2.64
C GLY A 121 1.41 8.88 -2.19
N ASP A 122 1.16 9.50 -1.04
CA ASP A 122 2.04 10.48 -0.41
C ASP A 122 3.03 9.87 0.60
N ASN A 123 2.94 8.55 0.83
CA ASN A 123 3.68 7.74 1.81
C ASN A 123 3.26 7.94 3.27
N PHE A 124 2.19 8.68 3.57
CA PHE A 124 1.74 9.04 4.91
C PHE A 124 0.33 8.53 5.16
N ASN A 125 -0.02 8.45 6.45
CA ASN A 125 -1.37 8.05 6.91
C ASN A 125 -1.92 6.82 6.20
N TYR A 126 -1.13 5.76 6.09
CA TYR A 126 -1.53 4.55 5.39
C TYR A 126 -2.00 3.47 6.34
N LEU A 127 -2.87 2.60 5.85
CA LEU A 127 -3.49 1.52 6.61
C LEU A 127 -2.77 0.19 6.35
N GLU A 128 -2.72 -0.62 7.40
CA GLU A 128 -2.40 -2.04 7.39
C GLU A 128 -3.55 -2.81 8.05
N VAL A 129 -3.95 -3.93 7.45
CA VAL A 129 -4.91 -4.88 8.02
C VAL A 129 -4.37 -6.29 7.82
N GLU A 130 -4.16 -7.01 8.90
CA GLU A 130 -3.71 -8.40 8.92
C GLU A 130 -4.88 -9.34 9.26
N VAL A 131 -4.93 -10.52 8.63
CA VAL A 131 -5.90 -11.58 8.93
C VAL A 131 -5.21 -12.94 8.94
N ASN A 132 -5.26 -13.67 10.06
CA ASN A 132 -4.72 -15.04 10.12
C ASN A 132 -5.73 -16.12 9.67
N GLY A 133 -5.28 -17.38 9.64
CA GLY A 133 -6.11 -18.52 9.26
C GLY A 133 -7.34 -18.78 10.15
N LEU A 134 -7.42 -18.18 11.34
CA LEU A 134 -8.60 -18.24 12.22
C LEU A 134 -9.56 -17.05 12.00
N GLY A 135 -9.18 -16.07 11.19
CA GLY A 135 -9.94 -14.84 10.97
C GLY A 135 -9.73 -13.79 12.07
N ALA A 136 -8.73 -13.94 12.93
CA ALA A 136 -8.33 -12.86 13.83
C ALA A 136 -7.72 -11.71 13.02
N VAL A 137 -8.04 -10.48 13.41
CA VAL A 137 -7.66 -9.26 12.70
C VAL A 137 -6.73 -8.42 13.56
N TRP A 138 -5.75 -7.79 12.92
CA TRP A 138 -4.99 -6.68 13.50
C TRP A 138 -4.99 -5.53 12.49
N ASP A 139 -5.34 -4.32 12.94
CA ASP A 139 -5.38 -3.15 12.08
C ASP A 139 -4.59 -1.97 12.64
N LEU A 140 -3.87 -1.29 11.74
CA LEU A 140 -2.90 -0.27 12.11
C LEU A 140 -2.98 0.91 11.14
N LEU A 141 -3.07 2.11 11.69
CA LEU A 141 -2.77 3.33 10.96
C LEU A 141 -1.32 3.72 11.21
N LEU A 142 -0.56 3.95 10.14
CA LEU A 142 0.78 4.50 10.22
C LEU A 142 0.79 5.92 9.67
N THR A 143 1.21 6.88 10.49
CA THR A 143 1.26 8.28 10.07
C THR A 143 2.34 8.55 9.02
N LYS A 144 3.42 7.74 9.01
CA LYS A 144 4.54 7.76 8.06
C LYS A 144 5.39 6.48 8.22
N PRO A 145 6.36 6.19 7.33
CA PRO A 145 7.22 5.02 7.43
C PRO A 145 8.02 4.95 8.74
N TYR A 146 8.22 3.76 9.29
CA TYR A 146 9.03 3.55 10.50
C TYR A 146 10.46 4.11 10.36
N ARG A 147 11.08 3.96 9.17
CA ARG A 147 12.40 4.54 8.87
C ARG A 147 12.45 6.07 8.99
N ASN A 148 11.29 6.73 8.96
CA ASN A 148 11.13 8.17 9.09
C ASN A 148 10.56 8.56 10.48
N GLY A 149 10.59 7.64 11.45
CA GLY A 149 10.12 7.85 12.82
C GLY A 149 8.60 7.78 12.97
N GLY A 150 7.90 7.11 12.04
CA GLY A 150 6.47 6.85 12.19
C GLY A 150 6.16 5.90 13.35
N LEU A 151 4.92 5.97 13.83
CA LEU A 151 4.38 5.08 14.86
C LEU A 151 3.13 4.40 14.32
N ALA A 152 2.91 3.15 14.75
CA ALA A 152 1.65 2.47 14.54
C ALA A 152 0.62 2.93 15.57
N VAL A 153 -0.53 3.37 15.06
CA VAL A 153 -1.74 3.66 15.82
C VAL A 153 -2.61 2.40 15.76
N MET A 154 -2.49 1.57 16.80
CA MET A 154 -3.12 0.25 16.93
C MET A 154 -4.55 0.30 17.47
N ASN A 155 -5.18 1.46 17.47
CA ASN A 155 -6.59 1.64 17.86
C ASN A 155 -7.39 2.28 16.72
N TYR A 156 -6.91 2.10 15.48
CA TYR A 156 -7.58 2.51 14.25
C TYR A 156 -8.56 1.39 13.86
N GLU A 157 -9.55 1.15 14.72
CA GLU A 157 -10.47 0.01 14.61
C GLU A 157 -11.16 -0.03 13.23
N THR A 158 -10.83 -1.05 12.42
CA THR A 158 -11.49 -1.34 11.14
C THR A 158 -12.58 -2.39 11.28
N VAL A 159 -12.57 -3.17 12.36
CA VAL A 159 -13.65 -4.11 12.71
C VAL A 159 -14.39 -3.64 13.98
N PRO A 160 -15.58 -4.18 14.29
CA PRO A 160 -16.26 -3.84 15.53
C PRO A 160 -15.46 -4.34 16.75
N PRO A 161 -15.45 -3.61 17.87
CA PRO A 161 -14.82 -4.10 19.09
C PRO A 161 -15.50 -5.39 19.56
N ALA A 162 -14.71 -6.30 20.15
CA ALA A 162 -15.18 -7.60 20.66
C ALA A 162 -16.38 -7.50 21.61
N THR A 163 -16.51 -6.37 22.32
CA THR A 163 -17.75 -6.00 23.02
C THR A 163 -18.37 -4.80 22.29
N PRO A 164 -19.52 -4.99 21.61
CA PRO A 164 -20.19 -3.89 20.93
C PRO A 164 -20.58 -2.81 21.95
N THR A 165 -19.90 -1.66 21.89
CA THR A 165 -20.43 -0.47 22.54
C THR A 165 -21.60 0.02 21.69
N ALA A 166 -22.73 0.31 22.33
CA ALA A 166 -24.05 0.64 21.76
C ALA A 166 -24.07 0.86 20.24
N ARG A 167 -24.76 -0.08 19.54
CA ARG A 167 -25.22 -0.23 18.13
C ARG A 167 -24.96 0.83 17.04
N ASP A 168 -24.59 2.04 17.36
CA ASP A 168 -24.13 3.10 16.47
C ASP A 168 -23.06 3.88 17.25
N GLY A 169 -21.78 3.51 17.10
CA GLY A 169 -20.69 4.35 17.61
C GLY A 169 -20.80 5.77 17.04
N PRO A 170 -20.28 6.81 17.71
CA PRO A 170 -20.54 8.22 17.39
C PRO A 170 -20.02 8.72 16.02
N THR A 171 -19.47 7.86 15.17
CA THR A 171 -18.62 8.24 14.03
C THR A 171 -19.17 7.88 12.65
N GLY A 172 -20.32 7.20 12.53
CA GLY A 172 -20.98 6.97 11.23
C GLY A 172 -20.11 6.26 10.19
N TRP A 173 -19.34 5.27 10.63
CA TRP A 173 -18.52 4.39 9.78
C TRP A 173 -19.07 2.97 9.82
N SER A 174 -18.94 2.25 8.70
CA SER A 174 -19.29 0.83 8.61
C SER A 174 -18.05 -0.02 8.89
N PRO A 175 -18.15 -1.07 9.71
CA PRO A 175 -17.05 -1.99 9.95
C PRO A 175 -16.67 -2.75 8.68
N MET A 176 -15.38 -3.05 8.56
CA MET A 176 -14.89 -4.06 7.63
C MET A 176 -15.62 -5.38 7.90
N ARG A 177 -16.05 -6.02 6.82
CA ARG A 177 -16.48 -7.42 6.85
C ARG A 177 -15.35 -8.26 6.30
N HIS A 178 -15.08 -9.39 6.93
CA HIS A 178 -14.11 -10.36 6.42
C HIS A 178 -14.56 -11.79 6.73
N ALA A 179 -14.03 -12.72 5.95
CA ALA A 179 -14.25 -14.14 6.15
C ALA A 179 -13.04 -14.94 5.69
N VAL A 180 -12.85 -16.11 6.32
CA VAL A 180 -11.75 -17.04 6.02
C VAL A 180 -12.34 -18.42 5.73
N LYS A 181 -11.91 -19.01 4.61
CA LYS A 181 -12.26 -20.40 4.24
C LYS A 181 -11.01 -21.23 4.07
N VAL A 182 -10.94 -22.37 4.75
CA VAL A 182 -9.76 -23.24 4.76
C VAL A 182 -10.08 -24.57 4.07
N GLU A 183 -9.25 -24.95 3.09
CA GLU A 183 -9.30 -26.27 2.46
C GLU A 183 -8.44 -27.26 3.28
N GLY A 184 -9.03 -27.81 4.34
CA GLY A 184 -8.36 -28.63 5.35
C GLY A 184 -8.74 -28.17 6.75
N ALA A 185 -7.77 -28.13 7.67
CA ALA A 185 -7.96 -27.54 8.99
C ALA A 185 -6.70 -26.82 9.47
N VAL A 186 -6.87 -25.61 10.00
CA VAL A 186 -5.81 -24.84 10.68
C VAL A 186 -5.26 -25.67 11.84
N ASN A 187 -3.95 -25.58 12.11
CA ASN A 187 -3.29 -26.30 13.20
C ASN A 187 -3.48 -27.83 13.16
N SER A 188 -3.68 -28.40 11.98
CA SER A 188 -3.88 -29.84 11.82
C SER A 188 -2.64 -30.55 11.32
N LYS A 189 -2.31 -31.71 11.91
CA LYS A 189 -1.26 -32.60 11.39
C LYS A 189 -1.52 -33.06 9.96
N ALA A 190 -2.79 -33.20 9.57
CA ALA A 190 -3.17 -33.55 8.21
C ALA A 190 -2.87 -32.41 7.21
N GLY A 191 -2.64 -31.20 7.72
CA GLY A 191 -2.34 -30.01 6.95
C GLY A 191 -3.55 -29.40 6.26
N THR A 192 -3.25 -28.45 5.40
CA THR A 192 -4.18 -27.72 4.54
C THR A 192 -3.74 -27.85 3.08
N LYS A 193 -4.56 -27.41 2.13
CA LYS A 193 -4.13 -27.24 0.73
C LYS A 193 -3.98 -25.76 0.40
N ALA A 194 -5.03 -25.01 0.75
CA ALA A 194 -5.10 -23.59 0.56
C ALA A 194 -6.06 -23.00 1.60
N TRP A 195 -5.99 -21.69 1.73
CA TRP A 195 -6.96 -20.90 2.45
C TRP A 195 -7.28 -19.65 1.65
N GLN A 196 -8.45 -19.10 1.92
CA GLN A 196 -9.03 -17.97 1.21
C GLN A 196 -9.40 -16.92 2.24
N VAL A 197 -9.11 -15.67 1.91
CA VAL A 197 -9.52 -14.50 2.68
C VAL A 197 -10.38 -13.64 1.77
N GLU A 198 -11.49 -13.17 2.28
CA GLU A 198 -12.38 -12.25 1.59
C GLU A 198 -12.69 -11.08 2.50
N MET A 199 -12.62 -9.86 1.97
CA MET A 199 -12.76 -8.61 2.72
C MET A 199 -13.61 -7.62 1.94
N ALA A 200 -14.53 -6.95 2.63
CA ALA A 200 -15.15 -5.71 2.19
C ALA A 200 -14.68 -4.59 3.11
N LEU A 201 -13.91 -3.66 2.56
CA LEU A 201 -13.34 -2.48 3.21
C LEU A 201 -14.20 -1.25 2.86
N PRO A 202 -15.08 -0.78 3.76
CA PRO A 202 -16.01 0.29 3.44
C PRO A 202 -15.29 1.61 3.19
N TRP A 203 -15.79 2.37 2.22
CA TRP A 203 -15.27 3.71 1.93
C TRP A 203 -15.37 4.64 3.13
N SER A 204 -16.35 4.42 4.01
CA SER A 204 -16.47 5.17 5.27
C SER A 204 -15.29 4.99 6.22
N THR A 205 -14.56 3.88 6.09
CA THR A 205 -13.36 3.57 6.89
C THR A 205 -12.12 4.14 6.21
N LEU A 206 -12.03 3.98 4.89
CA LEU A 206 -10.87 4.44 4.10
C LEU A 206 -10.85 5.96 3.89
N ARG A 207 -11.98 6.66 4.00
CA ARG A 207 -12.05 8.11 3.78
C ARG A 207 -11.17 8.94 4.72
N HIS A 208 -10.87 8.45 5.94
CA HIS A 208 -10.08 9.20 6.93
C HIS A 208 -8.60 9.27 6.57
N ILE A 209 -8.11 8.25 5.85
CA ILE A 209 -6.73 8.16 5.36
C ILE A 209 -6.60 8.59 3.91
N ALA A 210 -7.72 8.77 3.20
CA ALA A 210 -7.67 8.88 1.75
C ALA A 210 -6.93 10.11 1.24
N GLY A 211 -7.08 11.26 1.91
CA GLY A 211 -6.53 12.54 1.39
C GLY A 211 -7.07 12.92 0.01
N ARG A 212 -8.15 12.27 -0.45
CA ARG A 212 -8.73 12.37 -1.79
C ARG A 212 -10.18 11.88 -1.82
N ARG A 213 -10.80 11.96 -3.00
CA ARG A 213 -12.16 11.46 -3.22
C ARG A 213 -12.28 9.95 -2.93
N THR A 214 -13.29 9.61 -2.14
CA THR A 214 -13.67 8.25 -1.78
C THR A 214 -15.20 8.16 -1.82
N PRO A 215 -15.81 7.26 -2.62
CA PRO A 215 -15.19 6.29 -3.52
C PRO A 215 -14.39 6.92 -4.68
N PRO A 216 -13.42 6.19 -5.25
CA PRO A 216 -12.66 6.62 -6.43
C PRO A 216 -13.55 6.82 -7.67
N ARG A 217 -13.05 7.56 -8.65
CA ARG A 217 -13.61 7.65 -10.01
C ARG A 217 -12.99 6.59 -10.91
N SER A 218 -13.65 6.32 -12.04
CA SER A 218 -13.01 5.56 -13.13
C SER A 218 -11.70 6.25 -13.53
N GLY A 219 -10.62 5.47 -13.61
CA GLY A 219 -9.26 5.93 -13.90
C GLY A 219 -8.45 6.40 -12.70
N ASP A 220 -9.05 6.57 -11.50
CA ASP A 220 -8.26 6.84 -10.30
C ASP A 220 -7.39 5.63 -9.95
N ALA A 221 -6.20 5.87 -9.39
CA ALA A 221 -5.29 4.82 -8.92
C ALA A 221 -4.86 5.06 -7.48
N TRP A 222 -4.91 4.01 -6.64
CA TRP A 222 -4.43 4.03 -5.25
C TRP A 222 -3.20 3.13 -5.10
N ARG A 223 -2.37 3.41 -4.09
CA ARG A 223 -1.22 2.55 -3.76
C ARG A 223 -1.70 1.46 -2.81
N ILE A 224 -1.67 0.21 -3.27
CA ILE A 224 -2.12 -0.93 -2.47
C ILE A 224 -1.11 -2.05 -2.64
N ASN A 225 -0.80 -2.75 -1.54
CA ASN A 225 -0.01 -3.96 -1.61
C ASN A 225 -0.54 -5.03 -0.67
N PHE A 226 -0.02 -6.23 -0.85
CA PHE A 226 -0.42 -7.41 -0.10
C PHE A 226 0.80 -8.19 0.33
N SER A 227 0.73 -8.79 1.52
CA SER A 227 1.73 -9.73 2.03
C SER A 227 1.05 -11.03 2.46
N ASN A 228 1.77 -12.13 2.34
CA ASN A 228 1.48 -13.39 3.00
C ASN A 228 2.71 -13.71 3.85
N VAL A 229 2.59 -13.53 5.17
CA VAL A 229 3.68 -13.84 6.10
C VAL A 229 3.64 -15.33 6.39
N MET A 230 4.78 -15.99 6.19
CA MET A 230 4.87 -17.44 6.35
C MET A 230 6.06 -17.84 7.21
N TRP A 231 5.90 -18.96 7.90
CA TRP A 231 6.94 -19.51 8.76
C TRP A 231 7.25 -20.97 8.41
N THR A 232 8.51 -21.36 8.55
CA THR A 232 8.87 -22.77 8.53
C THR A 232 8.44 -23.41 9.84
N VAL A 233 7.44 -24.29 9.78
CA VAL A 233 6.93 -25.01 10.95
C VAL A 233 7.07 -26.53 10.80
N LYS A 234 7.19 -27.22 11.94
CA LYS A 234 7.09 -28.67 12.08
C LYS A 234 6.01 -29.05 13.07
N TRP A 235 5.42 -30.23 12.89
CA TRP A 235 4.47 -30.77 13.87
C TRP A 235 5.22 -31.30 15.10
N ASP A 236 4.93 -30.74 16.28
CA ASP A 236 5.38 -31.29 17.56
C ASP A 236 4.34 -32.33 18.04
N ALA A 237 4.70 -33.62 17.92
CA ALA A 237 3.83 -34.72 18.33
C ALA A 237 3.55 -34.76 19.84
N LYS A 238 4.45 -34.23 20.68
CA LYS A 238 4.29 -34.20 22.13
C LYS A 238 3.35 -33.06 22.54
N ALA A 239 3.47 -31.91 21.91
CA ALA A 239 2.62 -30.75 22.17
C ALA A 239 1.28 -30.80 21.41
N GLY A 240 1.17 -31.62 20.36
CA GLY A 240 -0.02 -31.73 19.53
C GLY A 240 -0.30 -30.47 18.69
N ARG A 241 0.74 -29.74 18.29
CA ARG A 241 0.62 -28.48 17.53
C ARG A 241 1.84 -28.22 16.65
N TYR A 242 1.74 -27.24 15.75
CA TYR A 242 2.91 -26.72 15.03
C TYR A 242 3.84 -25.92 15.94
N ALA A 243 5.14 -26.00 15.64
CA ALA A 243 6.19 -25.18 16.23
C ALA A 243 7.13 -24.67 15.13
N LYS A 244 7.57 -23.42 15.25
CA LYS A 244 8.57 -22.81 14.35
C LYS A 244 9.88 -23.59 14.41
N ASP A 245 10.44 -23.88 13.25
CA ASP A 245 11.71 -24.62 13.11
C ASP A 245 12.60 -24.01 12.02
N PRO A 246 13.72 -23.34 12.36
CA PRO A 246 14.21 -23.14 13.73
C PRO A 246 13.33 -22.15 14.53
N PRO A 247 13.37 -22.16 15.88
CA PRO A 247 12.54 -21.27 16.70
C PRO A 247 12.81 -19.76 16.52
N ASN A 248 14.06 -19.39 16.21
CA ASN A 248 14.50 -18.00 16.05
C ASN A 248 14.68 -17.62 14.58
N GLN A 249 13.84 -18.16 13.70
CA GLN A 249 13.84 -17.78 12.28
C GLN A 249 13.22 -16.38 12.10
N GLU A 250 13.54 -15.74 10.98
CA GLU A 250 12.77 -14.60 10.47
C GLU A 250 11.60 -15.11 9.62
N PRO A 251 10.48 -14.36 9.56
CA PRO A 251 9.38 -14.71 8.68
C PRO A 251 9.75 -14.55 7.21
N TYR A 252 9.14 -15.39 6.37
CA TYR A 252 9.08 -15.13 4.93
C TYR A 252 7.97 -14.14 4.65
N ASN A 253 8.25 -13.14 3.83
CA ASN A 253 7.29 -12.15 3.38
C ASN A 253 7.14 -12.30 1.88
N PHE A 254 6.04 -12.94 1.45
CA PHE A 254 5.72 -13.05 0.03
C PHE A 254 4.68 -11.99 -0.31
N VAL A 255 5.03 -11.08 -1.22
CA VAL A 255 4.25 -9.88 -1.50
C VAL A 255 3.80 -9.82 -2.95
N TRP A 256 2.72 -9.07 -3.21
CA TRP A 256 2.29 -8.83 -4.58
C TRP A 256 3.28 -7.95 -5.34
N SER A 257 3.50 -6.70 -4.94
CA SER A 257 4.55 -5.83 -5.50
C SER A 257 5.82 -5.92 -4.64
N PRO A 258 6.98 -6.35 -5.17
CA PRO A 258 8.21 -6.42 -4.39
C PRO A 258 8.68 -5.05 -3.90
N GLN A 259 9.24 -5.01 -2.69
CA GLN A 259 9.79 -3.80 -2.07
C GLN A 259 11.29 -3.65 -2.32
N TYR A 260 11.94 -4.74 -2.77
CA TYR A 260 13.38 -4.86 -3.04
C TYR A 260 14.27 -4.73 -1.79
N GLN A 261 13.65 -4.84 -0.63
CA GLN A 261 14.26 -4.94 0.69
C GLN A 261 13.23 -5.50 1.68
N VAL A 262 13.67 -6.04 2.81
CA VAL A 262 12.76 -6.54 3.86
C VAL A 262 12.17 -5.34 4.63
N ALA A 263 11.24 -4.62 4.00
CA ALA A 263 10.55 -3.48 4.57
C ALA A 263 9.19 -3.26 3.87
N MET A 264 8.11 -3.78 4.45
CA MET A 264 6.77 -3.65 3.87
C MET A 264 6.22 -2.21 3.97
N HIS A 265 6.59 -1.48 5.03
CA HIS A 265 6.22 -0.07 5.26
C HIS A 265 7.03 0.92 4.41
N GLN A 266 6.97 0.71 3.09
CA GLN A 266 7.53 1.54 2.04
C GLN A 266 6.45 1.78 0.97
N PRO A 267 5.48 2.68 1.22
CA PRO A 267 4.36 2.87 0.30
C PRO A 267 4.78 3.28 -1.12
N GLU A 268 5.96 3.87 -1.27
CA GLU A 268 6.51 4.21 -2.56
C GLU A 268 6.81 2.99 -3.45
N THR A 269 6.84 1.76 -2.94
CA THR A 269 7.07 0.54 -3.75
C THR A 269 5.84 -0.37 -3.89
N TRP A 270 4.74 -0.02 -3.22
CA TRP A 270 3.46 -0.74 -3.29
C TRP A 270 2.90 -0.81 -4.71
N GLY A 271 1.97 -1.72 -4.98
CA GLY A 271 1.34 -1.77 -6.30
C GLY A 271 0.37 -0.62 -6.52
N TYR A 272 -0.17 -0.53 -7.73
CA TYR A 272 -1.22 0.40 -8.11
C TYR A 272 -2.53 -0.36 -8.35
N VAL A 273 -3.61 0.10 -7.75
CA VAL A 273 -4.97 -0.39 -8.04
C VAL A 273 -5.72 0.72 -8.76
N GLN A 274 -5.95 0.52 -10.06
CA GLN A 274 -6.73 1.41 -10.92
C GLN A 274 -8.19 0.99 -10.85
N PHE A 275 -9.07 1.95 -10.57
CA PHE A 275 -10.51 1.72 -10.44
C PHE A 275 -11.22 1.99 -11.76
N GLU A 276 -12.04 1.07 -12.22
CA GLU A 276 -12.84 1.25 -13.42
C GLU A 276 -14.33 1.04 -13.16
N ALA A 277 -15.15 1.92 -13.74
CA ALA A 277 -16.59 1.96 -13.49
C ALA A 277 -17.38 0.94 -14.31
N ASP A 278 -16.75 0.27 -15.29
CA ASP A 278 -17.38 -0.83 -16.01
C ASP A 278 -17.64 -2.01 -15.07
N ASP A 279 -18.81 -2.62 -15.22
CA ASP A 279 -19.18 -3.77 -14.40
C ASP A 279 -18.32 -4.98 -14.78
N VAL A 280 -17.80 -5.70 -13.79
CA VAL A 280 -17.01 -6.93 -13.95
C VAL A 280 -17.74 -8.00 -14.76
N LEU A 281 -19.08 -8.03 -14.70
CA LEU A 281 -19.97 -8.96 -15.39
C LEU A 281 -20.44 -8.44 -16.76
N SER A 282 -19.99 -7.27 -17.22
CA SER A 282 -20.38 -6.71 -18.52
C SER A 282 -19.91 -7.52 -19.74
N GLY A 283 -19.03 -8.51 -19.54
CA GLY A 283 -18.44 -9.32 -20.60
C GLY A 283 -17.33 -8.63 -21.41
N SER A 284 -17.09 -7.34 -21.17
CA SER A 284 -15.97 -6.61 -21.77
C SER A 284 -14.67 -6.92 -21.03
N PRO A 285 -13.50 -6.99 -21.71
CA PRO A 285 -12.22 -7.06 -21.02
C PRO A 285 -11.95 -5.72 -20.30
N PRO A 286 -11.28 -5.74 -19.14
CA PRO A 286 -10.84 -4.49 -18.49
C PRO A 286 -9.90 -3.73 -19.42
N PRO A 287 -9.86 -2.38 -19.36
CA PRO A 287 -8.79 -1.64 -20.00
C PRO A 287 -7.43 -2.10 -19.44
N PRO A 288 -6.33 -1.96 -20.20
CA PRO A 288 -5.01 -2.20 -19.66
C PRO A 288 -4.72 -1.23 -18.52
N PHE A 289 -3.99 -1.71 -17.52
CA PHE A 289 -3.46 -0.85 -16.47
C PHE A 289 -2.61 0.29 -17.07
N ALA A 290 -2.85 1.52 -16.62
CA ALA A 290 -2.10 2.71 -17.00
C ALA A 290 -0.97 2.96 -15.97
N PRO A 291 0.32 2.78 -16.35
CA PRO A 291 1.44 3.06 -15.45
C PRO A 291 1.49 4.52 -15.00
N ASP A 292 1.95 4.78 -13.77
CA ASP A 292 2.12 6.15 -13.27
C ASP A 292 3.25 6.84 -14.05
N PRO A 293 2.94 7.88 -14.86
CA PRO A 293 3.95 8.58 -15.64
C PRO A 293 4.97 9.32 -14.77
N THR A 294 4.67 9.51 -13.48
CA THR A 294 5.58 10.16 -12.51
C THR A 294 6.44 9.20 -11.72
N TRP A 295 6.28 7.89 -11.92
CA TRP A 295 7.10 6.89 -11.25
C TRP A 295 8.61 7.18 -11.30
N PRO A 296 9.21 7.56 -12.45
CA PRO A 296 10.64 7.86 -12.50
C PRO A 296 11.04 9.03 -11.58
N ALA A 297 10.20 10.05 -11.46
CA ALA A 297 10.42 11.19 -10.58
C ALA A 297 10.22 10.82 -9.11
N ARG A 298 9.19 10.03 -8.78
CA ARG A 298 8.97 9.50 -7.42
C ARG A 298 10.19 8.70 -6.95
N ALA A 299 10.63 7.74 -7.75
CA ALA A 299 11.77 6.90 -7.44
C ALA A 299 13.06 7.72 -7.24
N PHE A 300 13.32 8.70 -8.13
CA PHE A 300 14.48 9.56 -8.01
C PHE A 300 14.43 10.50 -6.79
N LEU A 301 13.26 11.07 -6.47
CA LEU A 301 13.10 11.93 -5.29
C LEU A 301 13.27 11.14 -3.99
N MET A 302 12.82 9.89 -3.92
CA MET A 302 13.09 9.00 -2.79
C MET A 302 14.60 8.73 -2.62
N GLU A 303 15.31 8.42 -3.72
CA GLU A 303 16.78 8.27 -3.70
C GLU A 303 17.48 9.55 -3.23
N LEU A 304 17.00 10.71 -3.67
CA LEU A 304 17.49 12.02 -3.24
C LEU A 304 17.29 12.23 -1.73
N ALA A 305 16.11 11.90 -1.20
CA ALA A 305 15.82 12.02 0.22
C ALA A 305 16.73 11.11 1.06
N ASP A 306 16.95 9.86 0.62
CA ASP A 306 17.89 8.96 1.28
C ASP A 306 19.33 9.49 1.27
N ALA A 307 19.76 10.09 0.15
CA ALA A 307 21.07 10.72 0.05
C ALA A 307 21.21 11.95 0.97
N GLN A 308 20.15 12.75 1.10
CA GLN A 308 20.11 13.88 2.03
C GLN A 308 20.25 13.40 3.48
N HIS A 309 19.53 12.34 3.87
CA HIS A 309 19.63 11.78 5.21
C HIS A 309 20.99 11.14 5.50
N ARG A 310 21.60 10.45 4.52
CA ARG A 310 22.98 9.94 4.67
C ARG A 310 23.95 11.10 4.90
N ARG A 311 23.90 12.13 4.06
CA ARG A 311 24.75 13.31 4.20
C ARG A 311 24.57 14.00 5.54
N TRP A 312 23.33 14.18 6.01
CA TRP A 312 23.08 14.80 7.30
C TRP A 312 23.69 14.00 8.45
N ARG A 313 23.60 12.66 8.42
CA ARG A 313 24.24 11.80 9.42
C ARG A 313 25.78 11.88 9.39
N GLU A 314 26.37 12.00 8.21
CA GLU A 314 27.83 11.99 8.02
C GLU A 314 28.49 13.36 8.24
N ALA A 315 27.81 14.43 7.82
CA ALA A 315 28.37 15.78 7.75
C ALA A 315 27.57 16.84 8.54
N GLY A 316 26.47 16.44 9.20
CA GLY A 316 25.63 17.35 10.01
C GLY A 316 24.86 18.40 9.20
N ALA A 317 24.77 18.27 7.88
CA ALA A 317 24.15 19.28 7.01
C ALA A 317 23.50 18.68 5.76
N PHE A 318 22.34 19.21 5.38
CA PHE A 318 21.71 18.93 4.10
C PHE A 318 22.43 19.63 2.94
N ALA A 319 22.37 19.05 1.74
CA ALA A 319 22.90 19.63 0.52
C ALA A 319 21.87 20.52 -0.19
N THR A 320 22.35 21.50 -0.95
CA THR A 320 21.54 22.37 -1.82
C THR A 320 21.68 22.04 -3.31
N SER A 321 22.46 21.00 -3.66
CA SER A 321 22.67 20.58 -5.06
C SER A 321 22.84 19.07 -5.20
N LEU A 322 22.49 18.55 -6.37
CA LEU A 322 22.68 17.13 -6.71
C LEU A 322 24.15 16.72 -6.73
N ALA A 323 25.04 17.61 -7.20
CA ALA A 323 26.48 17.37 -7.22
C ALA A 323 27.03 17.10 -5.81
N ALA A 324 26.57 17.86 -4.80
CA ALA A 324 26.95 17.65 -3.39
C ALA A 324 26.38 16.36 -2.78
N LEU A 325 25.39 15.74 -3.42
CA LEU A 325 24.85 14.42 -3.07
C LEU A 325 25.45 13.28 -3.91
N GLY A 326 26.32 13.58 -4.88
CA GLY A 326 26.82 12.59 -5.83
C GLY A 326 25.73 12.00 -6.74
N LEU A 327 24.62 12.72 -6.93
CA LEU A 327 23.47 12.26 -7.72
C LEU A 327 23.42 12.93 -9.09
N GLN A 328 22.86 12.22 -10.06
CA GLN A 328 22.50 12.76 -11.37
C GLN A 328 21.05 12.35 -11.68
N PRO A 329 20.24 13.23 -12.31
CA PRO A 329 18.93 12.83 -12.81
C PRO A 329 19.06 11.71 -13.85
N PRO A 330 18.04 10.85 -14.01
CA PRO A 330 18.05 9.84 -15.06
C PRO A 330 18.15 10.50 -16.46
N PRO A 331 18.84 9.86 -17.43
CA PRO A 331 19.13 10.46 -18.73
C PRO A 331 17.88 10.80 -19.56
N ASN A 332 16.72 10.19 -19.25
CA ASN A 332 15.42 10.57 -19.84
C ASN A 332 14.86 11.85 -19.19
N ALA A 333 15.36 12.99 -19.64
CA ALA A 333 15.01 14.32 -19.12
C ALA A 333 13.50 14.66 -19.19
N THR A 334 12.70 13.96 -19.99
CA THR A 334 11.24 14.17 -20.04
C THR A 334 10.51 13.63 -18.81
N ALA A 335 11.08 12.63 -18.11
CA ALA A 335 10.44 12.02 -16.94
C ALA A 335 10.87 12.65 -15.61
N VAL A 336 12.07 13.25 -15.55
CA VAL A 336 12.61 13.96 -14.38
C VAL A 336 13.36 15.20 -14.86
N ALA A 337 12.70 16.36 -14.82
CA ALA A 337 13.28 17.63 -15.25
C ALA A 337 13.34 18.65 -14.11
N ASP A 338 14.15 19.71 -14.27
CA ASP A 338 14.16 20.89 -13.40
C ASP A 338 14.13 20.53 -11.90
N VAL A 339 15.11 19.70 -11.49
CA VAL A 339 15.27 19.26 -10.11
C VAL A 339 15.72 20.43 -9.26
N ARG A 340 14.98 20.73 -8.20
CA ARG A 340 15.28 21.82 -7.27
C ARG A 340 15.44 21.27 -5.86
N ILE A 341 16.41 21.78 -5.13
CA ILE A 341 16.65 21.44 -3.72
C ILE A 341 16.69 22.75 -2.93
N GLN A 342 15.87 22.81 -1.88
CA GLN A 342 15.91 23.85 -0.86
C GLN A 342 16.25 23.18 0.46
N ALA A 343 17.25 23.68 1.17
CA ALA A 343 17.72 23.08 2.41
C ALA A 343 17.97 24.16 3.48
N THR A 344 17.75 23.76 4.73
CA THR A 344 18.04 24.51 5.96
C THR A 344 18.92 23.64 6.85
N GLU A 345 19.25 24.11 8.05
CA GLU A 345 20.01 23.33 9.03
C GLU A 345 19.25 22.08 9.53
N VAL A 346 17.91 22.11 9.50
CA VAL A 346 17.04 21.09 10.14
C VAL A 346 16.12 20.35 9.17
N SER A 347 16.01 20.78 7.91
CA SER A 347 15.09 20.18 6.92
C SER A 347 15.52 20.51 5.49
N PHE A 348 14.95 19.76 4.53
CA PHE A 348 15.01 20.05 3.10
C PHE A 348 13.66 19.78 2.42
N VAL A 349 13.48 20.40 1.27
CA VAL A 349 12.45 20.06 0.28
C VAL A 349 13.14 19.93 -1.07
N ALA A 350 12.86 18.85 -1.78
CA ALA A 350 13.29 18.68 -3.16
C ALA A 350 12.08 18.54 -4.08
N SER A 351 12.25 18.84 -5.35
CA SER A 351 11.18 18.69 -6.35
C SER A 351 11.73 18.40 -7.73
N ALA A 352 10.90 17.84 -8.59
CA ALA A 352 11.17 17.66 -10.01
C ALA A 352 9.92 18.02 -10.82
N ALA A 353 10.12 18.67 -11.97
CA ALA A 353 9.09 18.79 -12.99
C ALA A 353 8.80 17.41 -13.59
N VAL A 354 7.51 17.12 -13.77
CA VAL A 354 7.02 15.84 -14.29
C VAL A 354 6.10 16.09 -15.48
N PRO A 355 5.94 15.11 -16.39
CA PRO A 355 4.94 15.21 -17.45
C PRO A 355 3.57 15.51 -16.86
N ALA A 356 2.92 16.56 -17.35
CA ALA A 356 1.46 16.64 -17.26
C ALA A 356 0.94 15.69 -18.35
N PRO A 357 0.25 14.59 -18.03
CA PRO A 357 -0.36 13.77 -19.08
C PRO A 357 -1.29 14.65 -19.92
N GLY A 358 -1.06 14.64 -21.23
CA GLY A 358 -1.78 15.47 -22.19
C GLY A 358 -3.23 15.03 -22.30
N GLY A 359 -4.11 15.77 -21.66
CA GLY A 359 -5.56 15.68 -21.81
C GLY A 359 -6.15 17.03 -21.40
N ALA A 360 -7.03 17.60 -22.21
CA ALA A 360 -7.91 18.65 -21.70
C ALA A 360 -8.62 18.07 -20.47
N PRO A 361 -8.78 18.83 -19.38
CA PRO A 361 -9.44 18.32 -18.19
C PRO A 361 -10.82 17.76 -18.57
N ARG A 362 -11.04 16.45 -18.36
CA ARG A 362 -12.34 15.81 -18.63
C ARG A 362 -13.43 16.51 -17.81
N ASP A 363 -14.24 17.35 -18.46
CA ASP A 363 -15.53 18.00 -18.12
C ASP A 363 -15.88 18.42 -16.67
N ALA A 364 -15.02 18.17 -15.68
CA ALA A 364 -15.28 18.36 -14.26
C ALA A 364 -14.34 19.39 -13.61
N CYS A 365 -13.21 19.76 -14.23
CA CYS A 365 -12.47 20.97 -13.80
C CYS A 365 -13.22 22.26 -14.15
N THR A 366 -14.20 22.19 -15.05
CA THR A 366 -15.12 23.30 -15.37
C THR A 366 -16.23 23.47 -14.34
N ALA A 367 -16.50 22.46 -13.50
CA ALA A 367 -17.52 22.52 -12.45
C ALA A 367 -17.03 23.20 -11.16
N ALA A 368 -15.71 23.33 -10.96
CA ALA A 368 -15.13 24.23 -9.95
C ALA A 368 -15.14 25.68 -10.46
N ARG A 369 -16.33 26.19 -10.79
CA ARG A 369 -16.55 27.63 -10.96
C ARG A 369 -16.88 28.24 -9.61
N ALA A 370 -16.09 29.25 -9.26
CA ALA A 370 -16.38 30.36 -8.34
C ALA A 370 -15.73 30.32 -6.94
N VAL A 371 -14.41 30.56 -6.90
CA VAL A 371 -13.87 31.81 -6.33
C VAL A 371 -12.75 32.28 -7.24
N GLY A 372 -13.06 33.20 -8.16
CA GLY A 372 -12.11 34.04 -8.92
C GLY A 372 -10.94 33.36 -9.66
N GLY A 373 -11.07 33.19 -10.98
CA GLY A 373 -9.94 32.92 -11.88
C GLY A 373 -10.05 31.56 -12.59
N GLY A 374 -10.27 31.59 -13.91
CA GLY A 374 -10.17 30.37 -14.72
C GLY A 374 -8.72 29.88 -14.78
N TRP A 375 -8.53 28.56 -14.79
CA TRP A 375 -7.23 27.95 -15.05
C TRP A 375 -6.82 28.22 -16.50
N ALA A 376 -6.02 29.26 -16.73
CA ALA A 376 -5.28 29.35 -17.98
C ALA A 376 -4.24 28.22 -17.95
N ALA A 377 -4.37 27.26 -18.87
CA ALA A 377 -3.33 26.28 -19.14
C ALA A 377 -2.08 27.01 -19.68
N GLY A 378 -1.29 27.58 -18.78
CA GLY A 378 0.06 28.02 -19.10
C GLY A 378 0.97 26.79 -19.18
N ASP A 379 1.99 26.86 -20.04
CA ASP A 379 3.04 25.85 -20.32
C ASP A 379 3.88 25.37 -19.10
N ARG A 380 3.39 25.52 -17.87
CA ARG A 380 4.12 25.07 -16.68
C ARG A 380 3.84 23.59 -16.44
N PRO A 381 4.88 22.73 -16.38
CA PRO A 381 4.70 21.32 -16.05
C PRO A 381 4.23 21.17 -14.60
N ALA A 382 3.48 20.10 -14.33
CA ALA A 382 3.21 19.66 -12.97
C ALA A 382 4.54 19.39 -12.24
N ARG A 383 4.51 19.46 -10.91
CA ARG A 383 5.72 19.30 -10.09
C ARG A 383 5.47 18.36 -8.94
N LEU A 384 6.36 17.38 -8.80
CA LEU A 384 6.38 16.47 -7.66
C LEU A 384 7.39 16.98 -6.63
N TYR A 385 6.99 16.99 -5.37
CA TYR A 385 7.77 17.43 -4.22
C TYR A 385 8.05 16.24 -3.30
N ILE A 386 9.20 16.27 -2.63
CA ILE A 386 9.50 15.41 -1.49
C ILE A 386 10.02 16.25 -0.31
N THR A 387 9.52 15.94 0.89
CA THR A 387 9.96 16.59 2.14
C THR A 387 11.09 15.79 2.81
N SER A 388 11.76 16.39 3.79
CA SER A 388 12.71 15.67 4.66
C SER A 388 12.09 14.58 5.52
N GLU A 389 10.77 14.41 5.52
CA GLU A 389 10.12 13.27 6.17
C GLU A 389 9.70 12.19 5.15
N GLY A 390 10.06 12.36 3.87
CA GLY A 390 9.74 11.41 2.80
C GLY A 390 8.33 11.53 2.23
N ARG A 391 7.56 12.57 2.61
CA ARG A 391 6.22 12.81 2.07
C ARG A 391 6.30 13.27 0.62
N LEU A 392 5.58 12.61 -0.27
CA LEU A 392 5.47 12.96 -1.69
C LEU A 392 4.23 13.80 -1.96
N THR A 393 4.35 14.86 -2.77
CA THR A 393 3.19 15.71 -3.11
C THR A 393 3.27 16.18 -4.54
N LEU A 394 2.22 15.92 -5.32
CA LEU A 394 2.06 16.42 -6.67
C LEU A 394 1.30 17.75 -6.65
N ALA A 395 1.85 18.76 -7.32
CA ALA A 395 1.22 20.06 -7.47
C ALA A 395 1.05 20.45 -8.94
N PHE A 396 -0.07 21.09 -9.24
CA PHE A 396 -0.39 21.64 -10.56
C PHE A 396 -0.22 23.17 -10.57
N PRO A 397 0.13 23.78 -11.71
CA PRO A 397 0.24 25.23 -11.81
C PRO A 397 -1.13 25.91 -11.65
N GLY A 398 -1.25 26.88 -10.74
CA GLY A 398 -2.43 27.74 -10.60
C GLY A 398 -2.41 28.97 -11.52
N GLY A 399 -3.58 29.60 -11.72
CA GLY A 399 -3.79 30.73 -12.64
C GLY A 399 -2.93 31.98 -12.38
N ASP A 400 -2.50 32.20 -11.14
CA ASP A 400 -1.73 33.40 -10.74
C ASP A 400 -0.29 33.07 -10.25
N GLY A 401 0.24 31.89 -10.58
CA GLY A 401 1.56 31.47 -10.12
C GLY A 401 1.62 30.98 -8.67
N ALA A 402 0.47 30.93 -7.97
CA ALA A 402 0.32 30.18 -6.74
C ALA A 402 0.30 28.66 -7.04
N LEU A 403 0.94 27.87 -6.17
CA LEU A 403 0.74 26.42 -6.14
C LEU A 403 -0.68 26.16 -5.66
N ALA A 404 -1.50 25.55 -6.51
CA ALA A 404 -2.79 25.06 -6.05
C ALA A 404 -2.58 23.68 -5.43
N TYR A 405 -2.55 23.64 -4.09
CA TYR A 405 -2.72 22.39 -3.35
C TYR A 405 -4.22 22.15 -3.22
N ALA A 406 -4.74 21.11 -3.88
CA ALA A 406 -6.12 20.71 -3.73
C ALA A 406 -6.17 19.47 -2.81
N PRO A 407 -6.35 19.65 -1.48
CA PRO A 407 -6.36 18.56 -0.51
C PRO A 407 -7.48 17.53 -0.73
N ALA A 408 -8.43 17.80 -1.62
CA ALA A 408 -9.49 16.86 -2.01
C ALA A 408 -9.11 15.99 -3.24
N GLU A 409 -7.94 16.20 -3.84
CA GLU A 409 -7.64 15.74 -5.20
C GLU A 409 -6.47 14.74 -5.29
N GLY A 410 -5.64 14.60 -4.25
CA GLY A 410 -4.58 13.59 -4.13
C GLY A 410 -3.51 13.60 -5.24
N ASN A 411 -2.48 12.75 -5.14
CA ASN A 411 -1.39 12.71 -6.12
C ASN A 411 -1.69 11.91 -7.41
N SER A 412 -2.95 11.56 -7.67
CA SER A 412 -3.32 10.77 -8.85
C SER A 412 -4.33 11.45 -9.77
N ARG A 413 -4.61 12.75 -9.61
CA ARG A 413 -5.37 13.51 -10.63
C ARG A 413 -4.54 13.72 -11.88
N TRP A 414 -4.49 12.67 -12.68
CA TRP A 414 -4.09 12.73 -14.07
C TRP A 414 -5.39 12.94 -14.86
N CYS A 415 -5.73 14.21 -15.12
CA CYS A 415 -7.01 14.60 -15.75
C CYS A 415 -7.10 14.14 -17.21
#